data_AF-A0A229SAW6-F1
#
_entry.id   AF-A0A229SAW6-F1
#
_cell.length_a   1.000
_cell.length_b   1.000
_cell.length_c   1.000
_cell.angle_alpha   90.00
_cell.angle_beta   90.00
_cell.angle_gamma   90.00
#
_symmetry.space_group_name_H-M   'P 1'
#
loop_
_entity.id
_entity.type
_entity.pdbx_description
1 polymer ?
#
loop_
_entity_poly.entity_id
_entity_poly.type
_entity_poly.pdbx_seq_one_letter_code
_entity_poly.pdbx_strand_id
1 'polypeptide(L)'
;MAHDVVREAMVGYRQLVELNFPAFGDAMGLFSMLPVRVEGLVLRAENNEDPRVGLMLALHPDTGKVDDVASQVDLSVVVKDHAAEGWKFAERQRSMISIHLSRAHQRFSRSAFGQNRMQVLDLPLHVPCLASSLAYGWLTQDLIAVRWLDADFRFSE
;
A
#
# COMPACT_ATOMS: atom_id res chain seq x y z
N MET A 1 14.48 -2.60 7.18
CA MET A 1 13.68 -3.84 7.09
C MET A 1 12.25 -3.58 6.68
N ALA A 2 11.34 -3.07 7.53
CA ALA A 2 9.94 -2.84 7.12
C ALA A 2 9.80 -1.88 5.93
N HIS A 3 10.62 -0.82 5.90
CA HIS A 3 10.70 0.08 4.75
C HIS A 3 11.07 -0.64 3.45
N ASP A 4 12.09 -1.50 3.52
CA ASP A 4 12.62 -2.21 2.34
C ASP A 4 11.62 -3.24 1.83
N VAL A 5 10.93 -3.94 2.73
CA VAL A 5 9.84 -4.87 2.40
C VAL A 5 8.72 -4.17 1.64
N VAL A 6 8.24 -3.02 2.14
CA VAL A 6 7.14 -2.29 1.48
C VAL A 6 7.60 -1.75 0.13
N ARG A 7 8.81 -1.21 0.05
CA ARG A 7 9.39 -0.72 -1.20
C ARG A 7 9.48 -1.85 -2.24
N GLU A 8 10.06 -2.98 -1.86
CA GLU A 8 10.20 -4.15 -2.73
C GLU A 8 8.84 -4.72 -3.13
N ALA A 9 7.87 -4.77 -2.22
CA ALA A 9 6.52 -5.21 -2.52
C ALA A 9 5.84 -4.32 -3.57
N MET A 10 6.04 -3.01 -3.51
CA MET A 10 5.45 -2.08 -4.47
C MET A 10 6.08 -2.22 -5.85
N VAL A 11 7.41 -2.35 -5.90
CA VAL A 11 8.14 -2.64 -7.14
C VAL A 11 7.67 -3.97 -7.72
N GLY A 12 7.57 -5.01 -6.89
CA GLY A 12 7.11 -6.33 -7.27
C GLY A 12 5.66 -6.33 -7.79
N TYR A 13 4.74 -5.63 -7.12
CA TYR A 13 3.36 -5.48 -7.58
C TYR A 13 3.31 -4.83 -8.97
N ARG A 14 4.06 -3.73 -9.17
CA ARG A 14 4.12 -3.04 -10.46
C ARG A 14 4.63 -3.98 -11.55
N GLN A 15 5.74 -4.67 -11.30
CA GLN A 15 6.32 -5.64 -12.24
C GLN A 15 5.34 -6.78 -12.55
N LEU A 16 4.66 -7.32 -11.54
CA LEU A 16 3.66 -8.38 -11.73
C LEU A 16 2.54 -7.91 -12.65
N VAL A 17 2.04 -6.69 -12.48
CA VAL A 17 0.98 -6.18 -13.36
C VAL A 17 1.49 -5.92 -14.77
N GLU A 18 2.63 -5.24 -14.91
CA GLU A 18 3.21 -4.92 -16.22
C GLU A 18 3.53 -6.19 -17.05
N LEU A 19 4.03 -7.24 -16.39
CA LEU A 19 4.36 -8.51 -17.05
C LEU A 19 3.12 -9.34 -17.42
N ASN A 20 2.12 -9.40 -16.53
CA ASN A 20 0.97 -10.30 -16.72
C ASN A 20 -0.21 -9.64 -17.43
N PHE A 21 -0.33 -8.32 -17.38
CA PHE A 21 -1.47 -7.57 -17.93
C PHE A 21 -1.07 -6.36 -18.80
N PRO A 22 -0.11 -6.50 -19.74
CA PRO A 22 0.48 -5.38 -20.47
C PRO A 22 -0.51 -4.55 -21.31
N ALA A 23 -1.59 -5.16 -21.81
CA ALA A 23 -2.59 -4.48 -22.65
C ALA A 23 -3.85 -4.03 -21.88
N PHE A 24 -4.08 -4.59 -20.69
CA PHE A 24 -5.34 -4.42 -19.96
C PHE A 24 -5.16 -3.78 -18.58
N GLY A 25 -3.93 -3.71 -18.05
CA GLY A 25 -3.66 -3.13 -16.75
C GLY A 25 -4.20 -1.72 -16.61
N ASP A 26 -3.83 -0.82 -17.53
CA ASP A 26 -4.34 0.55 -17.60
C ASP A 26 -5.87 0.60 -17.76
N ALA A 27 -6.41 -0.19 -18.68
CA ALA A 27 -7.85 -0.21 -18.99
C ALA A 27 -8.70 -0.67 -17.80
N MET A 28 -8.15 -1.55 -16.97
CA MET A 28 -8.76 -2.03 -15.73
C MET A 28 -8.52 -1.09 -14.55
N GLY A 29 -7.61 -0.12 -14.70
CA GLY A 29 -7.14 0.73 -13.62
C GLY A 29 -6.32 -0.04 -12.58
N LEU A 30 -5.71 -1.16 -12.96
CA LEU A 30 -4.61 -1.74 -12.19
C LEU A 30 -3.50 -0.68 -12.16
N PHE A 31 -2.81 -0.52 -11.03
CA PHE A 31 -1.80 0.52 -10.80
C PHE A 31 -2.21 1.97 -11.11
N SER A 32 -3.50 2.30 -11.24
CA SER A 32 -3.95 3.67 -11.60
C SER A 32 -3.57 4.76 -10.60
N MET A 33 -3.09 4.36 -9.42
CA MET A 33 -2.62 5.23 -8.35
C MET A 33 -1.10 5.41 -8.37
N LEU A 34 -0.36 4.73 -9.25
CA LEU A 34 1.08 4.87 -9.41
C LEU A 34 1.41 6.06 -10.35
N PRO A 35 2.50 6.81 -10.07
CA PRO A 35 3.39 6.67 -8.92
C PRO A 35 2.67 7.07 -7.61
N VAL A 36 2.90 6.31 -6.54
CA VAL A 36 2.29 6.54 -5.22
C VAL A 36 3.38 6.83 -4.20
N ARG A 37 3.18 7.88 -3.41
CA ARG A 37 3.98 8.17 -2.22
C ARG A 37 3.35 7.47 -1.03
N VAL A 38 4.15 6.72 -0.30
CA VAL A 38 3.68 5.97 0.88
C VAL A 38 4.28 6.57 2.12
N GLU A 39 3.43 7.02 3.04
CA GLU A 39 3.82 7.39 4.39
C GLU A 39 3.50 6.22 5.33
N GLY A 40 4.41 5.87 6.24
CA GLY A 40 4.25 4.72 7.12
C GLY A 40 4.33 5.10 8.58
N LEU A 41 3.78 4.24 9.44
CA LEU A 41 3.95 4.28 10.88
C LEU A 41 4.15 2.84 11.37
N VAL A 42 5.32 2.57 11.96
CA VAL A 42 5.64 1.26 12.53
C VAL A 42 5.08 1.17 13.95
N LEU A 43 4.16 0.24 14.18
CA LEU A 43 3.53 -0.07 15.45
C LEU A 43 4.20 -1.31 16.03
N ARG A 44 4.98 -1.17 17.12
CA ARG A 44 5.76 -2.27 17.68
C ARG A 44 5.15 -2.98 18.90
N ALA A 45 4.30 -2.43 19.75
CA ALA A 45 4.01 -3.05 21.07
C ALA A 45 5.27 -3.20 21.95
N GLU A 46 5.15 -2.81 23.22
CA GLU A 46 6.28 -2.77 24.16
C GLU A 46 6.78 -4.16 24.56
N ASN A 47 5.96 -5.20 24.32
CA ASN A 47 6.31 -6.56 24.68
C ASN A 47 7.19 -7.19 23.57
N ASN A 48 8.50 -7.21 23.81
CA ASN A 48 9.55 -7.60 22.87
C ASN A 48 9.56 -9.11 22.50
N GLU A 49 8.52 -9.86 22.91
CA GLU A 49 8.35 -11.28 22.64
C GLU A 49 7.55 -11.57 21.35
N ASP A 50 6.76 -10.61 20.85
CA ASP A 50 6.06 -10.78 19.57
C ASP A 50 6.95 -10.31 18.40
N PRO A 51 7.35 -11.21 17.47
CA PRO A 51 8.12 -10.83 16.30
C PRO A 51 7.28 -10.09 15.24
N ARG A 52 5.98 -9.92 15.45
CA ARG A 52 5.08 -9.19 14.54
C ARG A 52 5.25 -7.69 14.74
N VAL A 53 5.37 -7.00 13.62
CA VAL A 53 5.39 -5.54 13.59
C VAL A 53 4.14 -5.08 12.86
N GLY A 54 3.27 -4.38 13.57
CA GLY A 54 2.16 -3.68 12.94
C GLY A 54 2.70 -2.52 12.10
N LEU A 55 2.10 -2.28 10.95
CA LEU A 55 2.48 -1.19 10.07
C LEU A 55 1.21 -0.50 9.59
N MET A 56 1.08 0.79 9.88
CA MET A 56 0.02 1.61 9.32
C MET A 56 0.57 2.42 8.15
N LEU A 57 0.02 2.22 6.96
CA LEU A 57 0.45 2.87 5.72
C LEU A 57 -0.63 3.85 5.26
N ALA A 58 -0.21 5.04 4.83
CA ALA A 58 -1.01 5.99 4.09
C ALA A 58 -0.48 6.12 2.66
N LEU A 59 -1.40 6.03 1.70
CA LEU A 59 -1.09 5.97 0.27
C LEU A 59 -1.58 7.24 -0.42
N HIS A 60 -0.64 7.98 -1.03
CA HIS A 60 -0.88 9.26 -1.68
C HIS A 60 -0.52 9.17 -3.16
N PRO A 61 -1.49 9.32 -4.08
CA PRO A 61 -1.16 9.39 -5.50
C PRO A 61 -0.27 10.61 -5.76
N ASP A 62 0.86 10.39 -6.41
CA ASP A 62 1.81 11.44 -6.78
C ASP A 62 1.48 11.93 -8.20
N THR A 63 0.66 12.97 -8.28
CA THR A 63 0.29 13.60 -9.56
C THR A 63 1.33 14.62 -10.04
N GLY A 64 2.45 14.78 -9.34
CA GLY A 64 3.38 15.90 -9.52
C GLY A 64 4.64 15.60 -10.33
N LYS A 65 4.97 14.32 -10.58
CA LYS A 65 6.21 13.92 -11.26
C LYS A 65 5.95 12.84 -12.30
N VAL A 66 5.75 13.27 -13.53
CA VAL A 66 5.60 12.39 -14.70
C VAL A 66 6.96 11.86 -15.19
N ASP A 67 8.09 12.38 -14.68
CA ASP A 67 9.38 12.28 -15.37
C ASP A 67 10.55 11.69 -14.58
N ASP A 68 10.34 10.99 -13.46
CA ASP A 68 11.44 10.27 -12.81
C ASP A 68 11.06 8.87 -12.33
N VAL A 69 11.82 7.88 -12.81
CA VAL A 69 11.44 6.47 -13.03
C VAL A 69 11.38 5.61 -11.76
N ALA A 70 11.44 6.20 -10.57
CA ALA A 70 11.35 5.45 -9.32
C ALA A 70 10.12 5.86 -8.52
N SER A 71 9.17 4.94 -8.37
CA SER A 71 8.08 5.04 -7.39
C SER A 71 8.65 5.50 -6.05
N GLN A 72 8.40 6.77 -5.69
CA GLN A 72 9.08 7.44 -4.59
C GLN A 72 8.44 7.02 -3.26
N VAL A 73 8.93 5.92 -2.68
CA VAL A 73 8.49 5.42 -1.37
C VAL A 73 9.21 6.21 -0.27
N ASP A 74 8.47 7.07 0.44
CA ASP A 74 8.97 7.94 1.51
C ASP A 74 8.37 7.53 2.86
N LEU A 75 8.84 6.40 3.42
CA LEU A 75 8.34 5.92 4.70
C LEU A 75 9.10 6.61 5.85
N SER A 76 8.40 7.43 6.60
CA SER A 76 8.89 7.89 7.90
C SER A 76 8.64 6.81 8.97
N VAL A 77 9.57 6.65 9.92
CA VAL A 77 9.44 5.68 11.02
C VAL A 77 9.30 6.47 12.31
N VAL A 78 8.20 6.29 13.05
CA VAL A 78 7.98 6.93 14.37
C VAL A 78 7.80 5.83 15.40
N VAL A 79 8.62 5.87 16.47
CA VAL A 79 8.80 4.76 17.42
C VAL A 79 8.18 5.02 18.81
N LYS A 80 7.80 6.25 19.14
CA LYS A 80 7.40 6.59 20.53
C LYS A 80 5.88 6.77 20.65
N ASP A 81 5.25 5.79 21.32
CA ASP A 81 3.85 5.74 21.76
C ASP A 81 2.79 5.38 20.68
N HIS A 82 2.55 4.08 20.54
CA HIS A 82 1.78 3.47 19.45
C HIS A 82 0.31 3.93 19.36
N ALA A 83 -0.34 4.16 20.50
CA ALA A 83 -1.75 4.55 20.50
C ALA A 83 -1.89 6.04 20.15
N ALA A 84 -1.14 6.91 20.82
CA ALA A 84 -1.20 8.34 20.59
C ALA A 84 -0.72 8.73 19.19
N GLU A 85 0.39 8.15 18.72
CA GLU A 85 0.92 8.44 17.39
C GLU A 85 0.09 7.80 16.27
N GLY A 86 -0.52 6.63 16.53
CA GLY A 86 -1.48 6.01 15.61
C GLY A 86 -2.68 6.91 15.35
N TRP A 87 -3.29 7.45 16.42
CA TRP A 87 -4.40 8.40 16.30
C TRP A 87 -3.99 9.71 15.60
N LYS A 88 -2.85 10.31 15.98
CA LYS A 88 -2.34 11.53 15.32
C LYS A 88 -2.02 11.30 13.84
N PHE A 89 -1.47 10.14 13.49
CA PHE A 89 -1.24 9.78 12.10
C PHE A 89 -2.57 9.65 11.36
N ALA A 90 -3.53 8.90 11.90
CA ALA A 90 -4.85 8.75 11.27
C ALA A 90 -5.57 10.10 11.10
N GLU A 91 -5.47 10.99 12.08
CA GLU A 91 -6.05 12.33 12.03
C GLU A 91 -5.37 13.23 10.99
N ARG A 92 -4.03 13.25 10.93
CA ARG A 92 -3.28 13.96 9.88
C ARG A 92 -3.71 13.51 8.48
N GLN A 93 -3.88 12.21 8.29
CA GLN A 93 -4.30 11.64 7.02
C GLN A 93 -5.75 11.98 6.66
N ARG A 94 -6.68 11.94 7.62
CA ARG A 94 -8.07 12.38 7.40
C ARG A 94 -8.14 13.84 6.95
N SER A 95 -7.33 14.72 7.54
CA SER A 95 -7.25 16.13 7.15
C SER A 95 -6.61 16.35 5.77
N MET A 96 -5.67 15.51 5.34
CA MET A 96 -5.13 15.59 3.97
C MET A 96 -6.11 15.04 2.93
N ILE A 97 -6.82 13.96 3.25
CA ILE A 97 -7.80 13.35 2.35
C ILE A 97 -8.96 14.32 2.07
N SER A 98 -9.44 15.08 3.05
CA SER A 98 -10.50 16.08 2.85
C SER A 98 -10.07 17.24 1.93
N ILE A 99 -8.79 17.60 1.90
CA ILE A 99 -8.23 18.65 1.03
C ILE A 99 -8.07 18.15 -0.42
N HIS A 100 -7.72 16.87 -0.61
CA HIS A 100 -7.52 16.29 -1.95
C HIS A 100 -8.79 15.74 -2.62
N LEU A 101 -9.85 15.43 -1.84
CA LEU A 101 -11.15 14.97 -2.36
C LEU A 101 -11.85 16.01 -3.24
N SER A 102 -11.54 17.30 -3.07
CA SER A 102 -12.12 18.38 -3.89
C SER A 102 -11.47 18.53 -5.26
N ARG A 103 -10.27 17.96 -5.49
CA ARG A 103 -9.54 18.08 -6.78
C ARG A 103 -9.49 16.78 -7.59
N ALA A 104 -9.64 15.61 -6.97
CA ALA A 104 -9.45 14.30 -7.62
C ALA A 104 -10.74 13.51 -7.88
N HIS A 105 -11.89 14.19 -8.04
CA HIS A 105 -13.20 13.51 -8.15
C HIS A 105 -13.53 12.93 -9.53
N GLN A 106 -12.55 12.72 -10.41
CA GLN A 106 -12.85 12.14 -11.73
C GLN A 106 -11.96 10.97 -12.07
N ARG A 107 -12.57 9.80 -11.86
CA ARG A 107 -12.29 8.51 -12.48
C ARG A 107 -11.03 7.82 -11.92
N PHE A 108 -11.11 6.50 -11.82
CA PHE A 108 -10.03 5.58 -11.43
C PHE A 108 -9.76 5.44 -9.93
N SER A 109 -10.47 4.52 -9.28
CA SER A 109 -9.91 3.76 -8.15
C SER A 109 -10.57 2.39 -8.07
N ARG A 110 -10.14 1.50 -8.98
CA ARG A 110 -10.42 0.05 -8.89
C ARG A 110 -9.24 -0.74 -8.32
N SER A 111 -8.13 -0.06 -8.05
CA SER A 111 -6.97 -0.65 -7.39
C SER A 111 -7.13 -0.64 -5.86
N ALA A 112 -6.58 -1.63 -5.17
CA ALA A 112 -6.44 -1.77 -3.72
C ALA A 112 -5.83 -0.53 -3.08
N PHE A 113 -4.88 0.13 -3.77
CA PHE A 113 -4.31 1.41 -3.32
C PHE A 113 -5.36 2.53 -3.31
N GLY A 114 -6.29 2.51 -4.26
CA GLY A 114 -7.39 3.46 -4.36
C GLY A 114 -8.54 3.16 -3.42
N GLN A 115 -8.84 1.87 -3.21
CA GLN A 115 -9.90 1.39 -2.32
C GLN A 115 -9.57 1.64 -0.85
N ASN A 116 -8.31 1.44 -0.45
CA ASN A 116 -7.89 1.66 0.92
C ASN A 116 -6.62 2.52 0.99
N ARG A 117 -6.84 3.84 1.12
CA ARG A 117 -5.76 4.81 1.29
C ARG A 117 -5.04 4.71 2.64
N MET A 118 -5.61 3.98 3.61
CA MET A 118 -5.01 3.75 4.92
C MET A 118 -5.03 2.25 5.26
N GLN A 119 -3.90 1.59 5.10
CA GLN A 119 -3.80 0.14 5.33
C GLN A 119 -3.13 -0.14 6.67
N VAL A 120 -3.66 -1.09 7.42
CA VAL A 120 -2.97 -1.68 8.58
C VAL A 120 -2.51 -3.06 8.16
N LEU A 121 -1.20 -3.28 8.17
CA LEU A 121 -0.54 -4.52 7.81
C LEU A 121 0.12 -5.11 9.04
N ASP A 122 -0.09 -6.38 9.29
CA ASP A 122 0.75 -7.13 10.21
C ASP A 122 1.92 -7.69 9.40
N LEU A 123 3.15 -7.29 9.75
CA LEU A 123 4.37 -7.78 9.11
C LEU A 123 5.04 -8.82 10.02
N PRO A 124 4.81 -10.12 9.79
CA PRO A 124 5.55 -11.18 10.44
C PRO A 124 6.98 -11.21 9.87
N LEU A 125 7.90 -10.45 10.46
CA LEU A 125 9.28 -10.31 9.96
C LEU A 125 10.10 -11.62 9.95
N HIS A 126 9.57 -12.69 10.52
CA HIS A 126 10.14 -14.04 10.53
C HIS A 126 9.78 -14.87 9.29
N VAL A 127 8.82 -14.43 8.47
CA VAL A 127 8.36 -15.15 7.27
C VAL A 127 9.27 -14.81 6.08
N PRO A 128 9.76 -15.81 5.34
CA PRO A 128 10.54 -15.56 4.13
C PRO A 128 9.68 -14.91 3.03
N CYS A 129 10.31 -14.13 2.14
CA CYS A 129 9.64 -13.55 0.95
C CYS A 129 8.48 -12.58 1.24
N LEU A 130 8.48 -11.93 2.41
CA LEU A 130 7.42 -11.02 2.86
C LEU A 130 7.03 -9.94 1.82
N ALA A 131 8.01 -9.38 1.11
CA ALA A 131 7.77 -8.40 0.05
C ALA A 131 6.96 -8.99 -1.12
N SER A 132 7.27 -10.21 -1.52
CA SER A 132 6.56 -10.92 -2.58
C SER A 132 5.14 -11.28 -2.15
N SER A 133 4.94 -11.81 -0.93
CA SER A 133 3.60 -12.09 -0.40
C SER A 133 2.72 -10.84 -0.40
N LEU A 134 3.27 -9.70 0.04
CA LEU A 134 2.54 -8.43 0.06
C LEU A 134 2.18 -7.96 -1.36
N ALA A 135 3.10 -8.09 -2.32
CA ALA A 135 2.85 -7.76 -3.71
C ALA A 135 1.71 -8.60 -4.33
N TYR A 136 1.72 -9.91 -4.10
CA TYR A 136 0.66 -10.81 -4.54
C TYR A 136 -0.67 -10.54 -3.82
N GLY A 137 -0.63 -10.16 -2.55
CA GLY A 137 -1.80 -9.74 -1.78
C GLY A 137 -2.50 -8.54 -2.41
N TRP A 138 -1.73 -7.48 -2.74
CA TRP A 138 -2.26 -6.30 -3.43
C TRP A 138 -2.80 -6.64 -4.82
N LEU A 139 -2.07 -7.45 -5.60
CA LEU A 139 -2.56 -7.88 -6.92
C LEU A 139 -3.88 -8.64 -6.79
N THR A 140 -3.96 -9.57 -5.86
CA THR A 140 -5.17 -10.37 -5.61
C THR A 140 -6.37 -9.46 -5.29
N GLN A 141 -6.17 -8.46 -4.42
CA GLN A 141 -7.23 -7.51 -4.08
C GLN A 141 -7.68 -6.69 -5.29
N ASP A 142 -6.76 -6.22 -6.14
CA ASP A 142 -7.10 -5.53 -7.38
C ASP A 142 -7.88 -6.44 -8.34
N LEU A 143 -7.46 -7.70 -8.47
CA LEU A 143 -8.13 -8.68 -9.32
C LEU A 143 -9.55 -9.01 -8.83
N ILE A 144 -9.75 -9.08 -7.52
CA ILE A 144 -11.08 -9.20 -6.90
C ILE A 144 -11.91 -7.93 -7.20
N ALA A 145 -11.30 -6.75 -7.06
CA ALA A 145 -11.98 -5.47 -7.30
C ALA A 145 -12.47 -5.30 -8.73
N VAL A 146 -11.74 -5.83 -9.72
CA VAL A 146 -12.16 -5.86 -11.13
C VAL A 146 -13.00 -7.09 -11.49
N ARG A 147 -13.36 -7.93 -10.50
CA ARG A 147 -14.15 -9.17 -10.64
C ARG A 147 -13.53 -10.21 -11.56
N TRP A 148 -12.20 -10.27 -11.59
CA TRP A 148 -11.45 -11.35 -12.24
C TRP A 148 -11.15 -12.52 -11.31
N LEU A 149 -11.13 -12.26 -10.00
CA LEU A 149 -11.12 -13.29 -8.97
C LEU A 149 -12.38 -13.17 -8.12
N ASP A 150 -12.83 -14.31 -7.59
CA ASP A 150 -13.92 -14.35 -6.63
C ASP A 150 -13.50 -13.71 -5.31
N ALA A 151 -14.44 -13.06 -4.61
CA ALA A 151 -14.18 -12.40 -3.34
C ALA A 151 -13.71 -13.38 -2.24
N ASP A 152 -14.01 -14.67 -2.39
CA ASP A 152 -13.59 -15.74 -1.48
C ASP A 152 -12.22 -16.32 -1.84
N PHE A 153 -11.56 -15.83 -2.89
CA PHE A 153 -10.22 -16.27 -3.26
C PHE A 153 -9.24 -15.93 -2.14
N ARG A 154 -8.63 -16.96 -1.56
CA ARG A 154 -7.56 -16.84 -0.58
C ARG A 154 -6.28 -17.37 -1.17
N PHE A 155 -5.25 -16.55 -1.15
CA PHE A 155 -3.90 -17.00 -1.39
C PHE A 155 -3.50 -17.94 -0.25
N SER A 156 -3.13 -19.18 -0.56
CA SER A 156 -2.50 -20.07 0.43
C SER A 156 -1.02 -19.75 0.47
N GLU A 157 -0.54 -19.29 1.63
CA GLU A 157 0.89 -19.23 1.95
C GLU A 157 1.43 -20.61 2.33
#